data_AF-A0A6A7AN04-F1
#
_entry.id   AF-A0A6A7AN04-F1
#
_cell.length_a   1.000
_cell.length_b   1.000
_cell.length_c   1.000
_cell.angle_alpha   90.00
_cell.angle_beta   90.00
_cell.angle_gamma   90.00
#
_symmetry.space_group_name_H-M   'P 1'
#
loop_
_entity.id
_entity.type
_entity.pdbx_description
1 polymer ?
#
loop_
_entity_poly.entity_id
_entity_poly.type
_entity_poly.pdbx_seq_one_letter_code
_entity_poly.pdbx_strand_id
1 'polypeptide(L)'
;DKARLQLYLTVEEEKALFAFLLLMASLGQPVRMKYVPALAYRIARQRGTTKRPDNPPNKNWARAFERRHPLLKARRARAMDWKRHENNIYPKMT
;
A
#
# COMPACT_ATOMS: atom_id res chain seq x y z
N ASP A 1 -9.65 18.32 -18.71
CA ASP A 1 -9.43 16.93 -18.22
C ASP A 1 -8.00 16.42 -18.35
N LYS A 2 -7.02 17.01 -17.63
CA LYS A 2 -5.61 16.54 -17.65
C LYS A 2 -5.18 15.77 -16.39
N ALA A 3 -5.96 15.84 -15.30
CA ALA A 3 -5.59 15.26 -14.01
C ALA A 3 -5.98 13.78 -13.82
N ARG A 4 -6.92 13.27 -14.62
CA ARG A 4 -7.29 11.83 -14.64
C ARG A 4 -6.27 10.96 -15.38
N LEU A 5 -5.43 11.57 -16.23
CA LEU A 5 -4.45 10.89 -17.09
C LEU A 5 -3.07 10.65 -16.44
N GLN A 6 -2.88 11.01 -15.17
CA GLN A 6 -1.64 10.78 -14.42
C GLN A 6 -1.74 9.64 -13.38
N LEU A 7 -2.75 8.77 -13.49
CA LEU A 7 -2.77 7.55 -12.69
C LEU A 7 -1.80 6.54 -13.30
N TYR A 8 -0.78 6.19 -12.51
CA TYR A 8 0.20 5.17 -12.86
C TYR A 8 -0.44 3.81 -13.24
N LEU A 9 -1.51 3.45 -12.53
CA LEU A 9 -2.36 2.28 -12.78
C LEU A 9 -3.64 2.67 -13.51
N THR A 10 -4.22 1.75 -14.30
CA THR A 10 -5.60 1.92 -14.78
C THR A 10 -6.57 1.74 -13.62
N VAL A 11 -7.84 2.10 -13.81
CA VAL A 11 -8.84 1.97 -12.76
C VAL A 11 -9.02 0.50 -12.33
N GLU A 12 -8.95 -0.42 -13.29
CA GLU A 12 -9.09 -1.86 -13.09
C GLU A 12 -7.89 -2.43 -12.34
N GLU A 13 -6.68 -2.05 -12.74
CA GLU A 13 -5.45 -2.45 -12.06
C GLU A 13 -5.37 -1.89 -10.64
N GLU A 14 -5.81 -0.64 -10.44
CA GLU A 14 -5.87 -0.03 -9.11
C GLU A 14 -6.86 -0.79 -8.20
N LYS A 15 -8.03 -1.17 -8.73
CA LYS A 15 -9.02 -2.01 -8.03
C LYS A 15 -8.45 -3.39 -7.70
N ALA A 16 -7.76 -4.03 -8.65
CA ALA A 16 -7.14 -5.34 -8.43
C ALA A 16 -6.06 -5.29 -7.35
N LEU A 17 -5.19 -4.27 -7.38
CA LEU A 17 -4.17 -4.06 -6.36
C LEU A 17 -4.82 -3.80 -4.98
N PHE A 18 -5.87 -2.99 -4.92
CA PHE A 18 -6.61 -2.75 -3.68
C PHE A 18 -7.21 -4.04 -3.11
N ALA A 19 -7.88 -4.84 -3.94
CA ALA A 19 -8.48 -6.12 -3.53
C ALA A 19 -7.43 -7.11 -3.02
N PHE A 20 -6.29 -7.21 -3.72
CA PHE A 20 -5.16 -8.04 -3.29
C PHE A 20 -4.63 -7.61 -1.91
N LEU A 21 -4.42 -6.31 -1.70
CA LEU A 21 -3.94 -5.81 -0.40
C LEU A 21 -4.96 -6.04 0.72
N LEU A 22 -6.25 -5.94 0.41
CA LEU A 22 -7.33 -6.22 1.37
C LEU A 22 -7.36 -7.69 1.77
N LEU A 23 -7.18 -8.61 0.80
CA LEU A 23 -7.07 -10.05 1.02
C LEU A 23 -5.86 -10.38 1.89
N MET A 24 -4.70 -9.81 1.58
CA MET A 24 -3.50 -9.98 2.40
C MET A 24 -3.76 -9.55 3.85
N ALA A 25 -4.44 -8.43 4.04
CA ALA A 25 -4.79 -7.96 5.38
C ALA A 25 -5.77 -8.89 6.11
N SER A 26 -6.77 -9.47 5.43
CA SER A 26 -7.68 -10.44 6.06
C SER A 26 -6.98 -11.75 6.42
N LEU A 27 -5.92 -12.12 5.71
CA LEU A 27 -5.06 -13.26 6.04
C LEU A 27 -4.06 -12.97 7.18
N GLY A 28 -4.22 -11.83 7.88
CA GLY A 28 -3.34 -11.43 8.97
C GLY A 28 -1.98 -10.90 8.52
N GLN A 29 -1.75 -10.74 7.22
CA GLN A 29 -0.49 -10.21 6.72
C GLN A 29 -0.46 -8.68 6.85
N PRO A 30 0.59 -8.10 7.45
CA PRO A 30 0.70 -6.66 7.63
C PRO A 30 0.88 -5.96 6.27
N VAL A 31 -0.08 -5.13 5.87
CA VAL A 31 0.03 -4.32 4.63
C VAL A 31 1.07 -3.22 4.84
N ARG A 32 2.25 -3.39 4.22
CA ARG A 32 3.34 -2.41 4.28
C ARG A 32 3.32 -1.52 3.03
N MET A 33 2.96 -0.25 3.22
CA MET A 33 2.85 0.74 2.13
C MET A 33 4.13 0.94 1.31
N LYS A 34 5.32 0.63 1.88
CA LYS A 34 6.60 0.69 1.16
C LYS A 34 6.67 -0.25 -0.05
N TYR A 35 5.89 -1.33 -0.07
CA TYR A 35 5.88 -2.30 -1.16
C TYR A 35 4.84 -1.98 -2.24
N VAL A 36 3.89 -1.09 -1.95
CA VAL A 36 2.80 -0.74 -2.87
C VAL A 36 3.32 -0.18 -4.21
N PRO A 37 4.34 0.70 -4.24
CA PRO A 37 4.98 1.08 -5.50
C PRO A 37 5.56 -0.07 -6.31
N ALA A 38 6.25 -1.01 -5.66
CA ALA A 38 6.85 -2.14 -6.35
C ALA A 38 5.79 -3.09 -6.93
N LEU A 39 4.68 -3.29 -6.21
CA LEU A 39 3.54 -4.05 -6.70
C LEU A 39 2.87 -3.36 -7.89
N ALA A 40 2.64 -2.05 -7.80
CA ALA A 40 2.11 -1.27 -8.91
C ALA A 40 3.02 -1.31 -10.14
N TYR A 41 4.34 -1.25 -9.95
CA TYR A 41 5.32 -1.39 -11.03
C TYR A 41 5.22 -2.76 -11.71
N ARG A 42 5.11 -3.84 -10.93
CA ARG A 42 4.96 -5.20 -11.50
C ARG A 42 3.71 -5.32 -12.38
N ILE A 43 2.58 -4.78 -11.92
CA ILE A 43 1.34 -4.76 -12.70
C ILE A 43 1.53 -3.94 -13.97
N ALA A 44 2.03 -2.70 -13.84
CA ALA A 44 2.21 -1.83 -14.99
C ALA A 44 3.27 -2.35 -16.00
N ARG A 45 4.26 -3.12 -15.54
CA ARG A 45 5.29 -3.75 -16.38
C ARG A 45 4.76 -4.91 -17.22
N GLN A 46 3.63 -5.51 -16.81
CA GLN A 46 2.93 -6.54 -17.59
C GLN A 46 2.10 -5.95 -18.73
N ARG A 47 1.89 -4.64 -18.75
CA ARG A 47 1.33 -3.97 -19.93
C ARG A 47 2.30 -4.19 -21.10
N GLY A 48 1.75 -4.44 -22.29
CA GLY A 48 2.52 -4.62 -23.51
C GLY A 48 3.53 -3.49 -23.76
N THR A 49 4.45 -3.73 -24.70
CA THR A 49 5.66 -2.92 -24.97
C THR A 49 5.43 -1.40 -25.01
N THR A 50 4.30 -0.93 -25.52
CA THR A 50 4.01 0.51 -25.70
C THR A 50 3.60 1.26 -24.42
N LYS A 51 3.05 0.58 -23.40
CA LYS A 51 2.48 1.23 -22.19
C LYS A 51 3.23 0.90 -20.90
N ARG A 52 4.40 0.27 -21.04
CA ARG A 52 5.22 -0.17 -19.93
C ARG A 52 5.99 1.03 -19.34
N PRO A 53 5.88 1.30 -18.03
CA PRO A 53 6.72 2.30 -17.39
C PRO A 53 8.15 1.76 -17.20
N ASP A 54 9.14 2.64 -17.32
CA ASP A 54 10.54 2.29 -17.08
C ASP A 54 10.83 2.14 -15.58
N ASN A 55 10.22 3.02 -14.78
CA ASN A 55 10.51 3.15 -13.35
C ASN A 55 9.26 2.90 -12.47
N PRO A 56 9.46 2.41 -11.23
CA PRO A 56 8.39 2.31 -10.26
C PRO A 56 7.85 3.71 -9.87
N PRO A 57 6.60 3.80 -9.40
CA PRO A 57 6.03 5.06 -8.97
C PRO A 57 6.70 5.55 -7.67
N ASN A 58 6.75 6.86 -7.47
CA ASN A 58 7.41 7.45 -6.32
C ASN A 58 6.61 7.27 -5.00
N LYS A 59 7.22 7.65 -3.87
CA LYS A 59 6.58 7.59 -2.54
C LYS A 59 5.32 8.46 -2.44
N ASN A 60 5.25 9.58 -3.17
CA ASN A 60 4.09 10.46 -3.18
C ASN A 60 2.89 9.79 -3.85
N TRP A 61 3.12 8.97 -4.89
CA TRP A 61 2.09 8.15 -5.50
C TRP A 61 1.51 7.13 -4.52
N ALA A 62 2.37 6.46 -3.72
CA ALA A 62 1.89 5.53 -2.68
C ALA A 62 1.01 6.22 -1.63
N ARG A 63 1.40 7.44 -1.22
CA ARG A 63 0.60 8.27 -0.31
C ARG A 63 -0.73 8.68 -0.94
N ALA A 64 -0.73 9.04 -2.23
CA ALA A 64 -1.96 9.36 -2.95
C ALA A 64 -2.89 8.15 -3.07
N PHE A 65 -2.34 6.96 -3.35
CA PHE A 65 -3.08 5.69 -3.34
C PHE A 65 -3.70 5.41 -1.96
N GLU A 66 -2.94 5.57 -0.87
CA GLU A 66 -3.47 5.43 0.50
C GLU A 66 -4.61 6.41 0.80
N ARG A 67 -4.53 7.65 0.29
CA ARG A 67 -5.59 8.66 0.43
C ARG A 67 -6.86 8.30 -0.35
N ARG A 68 -6.74 7.64 -1.50
CA ARG A 68 -7.89 7.18 -2.28
C ARG A 68 -8.60 5.98 -1.63
N HIS A 69 -7.88 5.21 -0.80
CA HIS A 69 -8.35 3.94 -0.23
C HIS A 69 -8.28 3.92 1.31
N PRO A 70 -9.17 4.65 2.01
CA PRO A 70 -9.11 4.78 3.48
C PRO A 70 -9.23 3.45 4.23
N LEU A 71 -9.86 2.43 3.64
CA LEU A 71 -9.93 1.07 4.19
C LEU A 71 -8.54 0.43 4.37
N LEU A 72 -7.60 0.68 3.46
CA LEU A 72 -6.22 0.18 3.60
C LEU A 72 -5.46 0.92 4.70
N LYS A 73 -5.76 2.20 4.93
CA LYS A 73 -5.15 2.98 6.01
C LYS A 73 -5.47 2.40 7.39
N ALA A 74 -6.67 1.86 7.57
CA ALA A 74 -7.08 1.21 8.82
C ALA A 74 -6.38 -0.15 9.05
N ARG A 75 -6.11 -0.90 7.97
CA ARG A 75 -5.46 -2.23 8.03
C ARG A 75 -3.94 -2.20 7.94
N ARG A 76 -3.35 -1.01 7.85
CA ARG A 76 -1.91 -0.83 7.75
C ARG A 76 -1.23 -1.18 9.07
N ALA A 77 -0.20 -2.00 8.99
CA ALA A 77 0.68 -2.23 10.14
C ALA A 77 1.44 -0.95 10.48
N ARG A 78 1.25 -0.47 11.71
CA ARG A 78 2.10 0.56 12.32
C ARG A 78 3.15 -0.13 13.17
N ALA A 79 4.36 0.42 13.18
CA ALA A 79 5.31 0.02 14.21
C ALA A 79 4.67 0.34 15.57
N MET A 80 4.61 -0.66 16.45
CA MET A 80 4.30 -0.38 17.86
C MET A 80 5.42 0.49 18.41
N ASP A 81 5.04 1.52 19.15
CA ASP A 81 6.01 2.32 19.90
C ASP A 81 6.74 1.39 20.87
N TRP A 82 8.07 1.42 20.83
CA TRP A 82 8.94 0.62 21.72
C TRP A 82 8.56 0.79 23.20
N LYS A 83 8.08 1.98 23.59
CA LYS A 83 7.60 2.25 24.96
C LYS A 83 6.38 1.41 25.38
N ARG A 84 5.67 0.77 24.44
CA ARG A 84 4.54 -0.14 24.70
C ARG A 84 4.94 -1.62 24.84
N HIS A 85 6.21 -1.97 24.66
CA HIS A 85 6.66 -3.37 24.77
C HIS A 85 6.57 -3.88 26.22
N GLU A 86 6.44 -5.21 26.38
CA GLU A 86 6.21 -5.95 27.64
C GLU A 86 7.08 -5.53 28.83
N ASN A 87 8.26 -4.95 28.58
CA ASN A 87 9.18 -4.46 29.60
C ASN A 87 8.57 -3.36 30.51
N ASN A 88 7.49 -2.70 30.08
CA ASN A 88 6.76 -1.71 30.89
C ASN A 88 5.40 -2.22 31.43
N ILE A 89 5.11 -3.52 31.27
CA ILE A 89 3.84 -4.14 31.72
C ILE A 89 3.97 -4.71 33.13
N TYR A 90 5.12 -5.31 33.47
CA TYR A 90 5.38 -5.91 34.78
C TYR A 90 5.09 -4.99 35.99
N PRO A 91 5.41 -3.67 35.99
CA PRO A 91 5.12 -2.81 37.14
C PRO A 91 3.64 -2.47 37.34
N LYS A 92 2.77 -2.75 36.36
CA LYS A 92 1.36 -2.35 36.36
C LYS A 92 0.39 -3.46 36.76
N MET A 93 0.91 -4.65 37.08
CA MET A 93 0.15 -5.79 37.59
C MET A 93 0.21 -5.95 39.12
N THR A 94 0.86 -5.00 39.81
CA THR A 94 0.84 -4.84 41.28
C THR A 94 -0.28 -3.90 41.69
#